data_AF-T1CD22-F1
#
_entry.id   AF-T1CD22-F1
#
_cell.length_a   1.000
_cell.length_b   1.000
_cell.length_c   1.000
_cell.angle_alpha   90.00
_cell.angle_beta   90.00
_cell.angle_gamma   90.00
#
_symmetry.space_group_name_H-M   'P 1'
#
loop_
_entity.id
_entity.type
_entity.pdbx_description
1 polymer ?
#
loop_
_entity_poly.entity_id
_entity_poly.type
_entity_poly.pdbx_seq_one_letter_code
_entity_poly.pdbx_strand_id
1 'polypeptide(L)'
;MIEGSGAQALILLSKADVHPGHAAQLAALRAALPADASALAINAKDATLGDQLASWLQPGATLALVGSSGAGKSTLTNTLLGHAAQATAAVRAHDSRGRHTTTHRACCRCRAAPA
;
A
#
# COMPACT_ATOMS: atom_id res chain seq x y z
N MET A 1 10.40 3.25 11.88
CA MET A 1 9.48 3.99 12.76
C MET A 1 8.22 3.15 13.03
N ILE A 2 8.42 1.93 13.54
CA ILE A 2 7.36 0.99 14.00
C ILE A 2 7.67 0.50 15.43
N GLU A 3 8.93 0.57 15.87
CA GLU A 3 9.35 0.16 17.21
C GLU A 3 8.63 0.98 18.29
N GLY A 4 7.83 0.29 19.11
CA GLY A 4 7.13 0.85 20.28
C GLY A 4 5.62 1.06 20.15
N SER A 5 5.01 0.92 18.96
CA SER A 5 3.56 1.17 18.78
C SER A 5 2.67 -0.08 18.82
N GLY A 6 3.25 -1.28 18.77
CA GLY A 6 2.51 -2.53 18.62
C GLY A 6 1.88 -2.73 17.22
N ALA A 7 2.14 -1.82 16.27
CA ALA A 7 1.64 -1.96 14.91
C ALA A 7 2.46 -2.99 14.11
N GLN A 8 1.78 -3.87 13.38
CA GLN A 8 2.45 -4.77 12.44
C GLN A 8 2.84 -4.02 11.16
N ALA A 9 4.06 -4.23 10.70
CA ALA A 9 4.56 -3.62 9.47
C ALA A 9 4.50 -4.61 8.31
N LEU A 10 3.85 -4.20 7.22
CA LEU A 10 3.85 -4.90 5.94
C LEU A 10 4.48 -4.00 4.88
N ILE A 11 5.51 -4.51 4.20
CA ILE A 11 6.17 -3.82 3.10
C ILE A 11 5.59 -4.31 1.77
N LEU A 12 5.11 -3.37 0.97
CA LEU A 12 4.49 -3.65 -0.32
C LEU A 12 5.38 -3.13 -1.46
N LEU A 13 5.94 -4.04 -2.25
CA LEU A 13 6.60 -3.72 -3.50
C LEU A 13 5.53 -3.65 -4.61
N SER A 14 5.05 -2.44 -4.90
CA SER A 14 4.02 -2.23 -5.92
C SER A 14 4.56 -2.35 -7.34
N LYS A 15 3.63 -2.46 -8.31
CA LYS A 15 3.92 -2.50 -9.76
C LYS A 15 4.66 -3.78 -10.20
N ALA A 16 4.34 -4.91 -9.57
CA ALA A 16 4.87 -6.21 -9.96
C ALA A 16 4.57 -6.58 -11.42
N ASP A 17 3.53 -5.99 -12.02
CA ASP A 17 3.11 -6.17 -13.41
C ASP A 17 4.09 -5.62 -14.46
N VAL A 18 4.89 -4.61 -14.11
CA VAL A 18 5.78 -3.90 -15.06
C VAL A 18 7.27 -4.15 -14.82
N HIS A 19 7.64 -4.78 -13.71
CA HIS A 19 9.04 -5.05 -13.39
C HIS A 19 9.33 -6.56 -13.33
N PRO A 20 9.88 -7.18 -14.39
CA PRO A 20 10.12 -8.62 -14.43
C PRO A 20 11.08 -9.11 -13.33
N GLY A 21 11.97 -8.25 -12.82
CA GLY A 21 12.89 -8.57 -11.71
C GLY A 21 12.31 -8.42 -10.30
N HIS A 22 11.00 -8.18 -10.15
CA HIS A 22 10.35 -7.95 -8.84
C HIS A 22 10.55 -9.12 -7.86
N ALA A 23 10.61 -10.36 -8.35
CA ALA A 23 10.88 -11.54 -7.52
C ALA A 23 12.26 -11.49 -6.86
N ALA A 24 13.31 -11.14 -7.61
CA ALA A 24 14.66 -11.00 -7.08
C ALA A 24 14.78 -9.84 -6.10
N GLN A 25 14.11 -8.72 -6.38
CA GLN A 25 14.03 -7.58 -5.46
C GLN A 25 13.30 -7.92 -4.17
N LEU A 26 12.20 -8.68 -4.24
CA LEU A 26 11.47 -9.15 -3.07
C LEU A 26 12.33 -10.10 -2.22
N ALA A 27 13.10 -10.99 -2.85
CA ALA A 27 14.02 -11.87 -2.14
C ALA A 27 15.13 -11.08 -1.42
N ALA A 28 15.75 -10.12 -2.11
CA ALA A 28 16.76 -9.24 -1.52
C ALA A 28 16.19 -8.40 -0.36
N LEU A 29 14.97 -7.89 -0.53
CA LEU A 29 14.26 -7.15 0.52
C LEU A 29 14.01 -8.03 1.74
N ARG A 30 13.48 -9.25 1.56
CA ARG A 30 13.25 -10.20 2.66
C ARG A 30 14.55 -10.56 3.39
N ALA A 31 15.66 -10.68 2.68
CA ALA A 31 16.97 -10.95 3.29
C ALA A 31 17.50 -9.77 4.13
N ALA A 32 17.10 -8.54 3.80
CA ALA A 32 17.52 -7.32 4.50
C ALA A 32 16.58 -6.94 5.66
N LEU A 33 15.44 -7.62 5.79
CA LEU A 33 14.42 -7.30 6.80
C LEU A 33 14.55 -8.20 8.04
N PRO A 34 14.11 -7.72 9.21
CA PRO A 34 13.91 -8.55 10.39
C PRO A 34 13.01 -9.77 10.11
N ALA A 35 13.22 -10.86 10.84
CA ALA A 35 12.51 -12.13 10.62
C ALA A 35 10.98 -12.03 10.83
N ASP A 36 10.53 -11.06 11.61
CA ASP A 36 9.13 -10.77 11.91
C ASP A 36 8.48 -9.77 10.93
N ALA A 37 9.27 -9.18 10.02
CA ALA A 37 8.75 -8.25 9.02
C ALA A 37 8.17 -8.99 7.81
N SER A 38 6.96 -8.60 7.40
CA SER A 38 6.30 -9.14 6.21
C SER A 38 6.56 -8.29 4.98
N ALA A 39 6.82 -8.93 3.83
CA ALA A 39 6.97 -8.25 2.55
C ALA A 39 6.27 -9.00 1.39
N LEU A 40 5.56 -8.27 0.55
CA LEU A 40 4.83 -8.77 -0.61
C LEU A 40 5.08 -7.91 -1.84
N ALA A 41 5.24 -8.55 -3.00
CA ALA A 41 5.17 -7.87 -4.29
C ALA A 41 3.72 -7.93 -4.79
N ILE A 42 3.19 -6.78 -5.20
CA ILE A 42 1.78 -6.65 -5.56
C ILE A 42 1.59 -5.87 -6.86
N ASN A 43 0.53 -6.19 -7.57
CA ASN A 43 -0.07 -5.29 -8.55
C ASN A 43 -1.22 -4.54 -7.86
N ALA A 44 -1.06 -3.24 -7.65
CA ALA A 44 -2.06 -2.43 -6.96
C ALA A 44 -3.39 -2.31 -7.72
N LYS A 45 -3.44 -2.71 -9.01
CA LYS A 45 -4.65 -2.73 -9.84
C LYS A 45 -5.35 -4.08 -9.86
N ASP A 46 -4.76 -5.10 -9.24
CA ASP A 46 -5.30 -6.46 -9.22
C ASP A 46 -6.54 -6.52 -8.32
N ALA A 47 -7.67 -6.98 -8.86
CA ALA A 47 -8.91 -7.13 -8.11
C ALA A 47 -8.78 -8.17 -6.98
N THR A 48 -7.86 -9.13 -7.10
CA THR A 48 -7.59 -10.17 -6.08
C THR A 48 -6.70 -9.67 -4.94
N LEU A 49 -6.25 -8.41 -4.98
CA LEU A 49 -5.36 -7.84 -3.96
C LEU A 49 -5.98 -7.85 -2.56
N GLY A 50 -7.31 -7.71 -2.46
CA GLY A 50 -8.03 -7.84 -1.19
C GLY A 50 -7.80 -9.20 -0.53
N ASP A 51 -7.81 -10.26 -1.31
CA ASP A 51 -7.57 -11.64 -0.84
C ASP A 51 -6.10 -11.84 -0.44
N GLN A 52 -5.16 -11.29 -1.23
CA GLN A 52 -3.73 -11.32 -0.90
C GLN A 52 -3.40 -10.59 0.41
N LEU A 53 -4.19 -9.57 0.74
CA LEU A 53 -4.02 -8.75 1.95
C LEU A 53 -4.99 -9.14 3.08
N ALA A 54 -5.76 -10.22 2.93
CA ALA A 54 -6.85 -10.59 3.83
C ALA A 54 -6.41 -10.70 5.30
N SER A 55 -5.23 -11.27 5.57
CA SER A 55 -4.70 -11.42 6.94
C SER A 55 -4.43 -10.07 7.64
N TRP A 56 -4.23 -8.99 6.87
CA TRP A 56 -4.06 -7.63 7.40
C TRP A 56 -5.34 -6.79 7.33
N LEU A 57 -6.36 -7.22 6.58
CA LEU A 57 -7.64 -6.54 6.37
C LEU A 57 -8.76 -7.14 7.23
N GLN A 58 -8.47 -7.38 8.50
CA GLN A 58 -9.42 -7.95 9.46
C GLN A 58 -10.42 -6.90 9.97
N PRO A 59 -11.65 -7.29 10.33
CA PRO A 59 -12.61 -6.40 10.97
C PRO A 59 -12.01 -5.70 12.20
N GLY A 60 -12.16 -4.38 12.29
CA GLY A 60 -11.60 -3.57 13.39
C GLY A 60 -10.13 -3.18 13.24
N ALA A 61 -9.42 -3.68 12.22
CA ALA A 61 -8.08 -3.23 11.90
C ALA A 61 -8.10 -1.87 11.16
N THR A 62 -7.09 -1.04 11.41
CA THR A 62 -6.87 0.21 10.67
C THR A 62 -5.53 0.11 9.93
N LEU A 63 -5.58 0.22 8.60
CA LEU A 63 -4.38 0.21 7.76
C LEU A 63 -3.90 1.63 7.46
N ALA A 64 -2.65 1.93 7.77
CA ALA A 64 -2.00 3.18 7.40
C ALA A 64 -1.02 2.94 6.24
N LEU A 65 -1.21 3.64 5.12
CA LEU A 65 -0.30 3.55 3.97
C LEU A 65 0.77 4.64 4.04
N VAL A 66 2.03 4.24 4.09
CA VAL A 66 3.18 5.14 4.14
C VAL A 66 4.12 4.83 2.97
N GLY A 67 4.68 5.86 2.33
CA GLY A 67 5.63 5.70 1.24
C GLY A 67 5.72 6.93 0.35
N SER A 68 6.69 6.94 -0.57
CA SER A 68 6.96 8.06 -1.49
C SER A 68 5.77 8.39 -2.41
N SER A 69 5.73 9.61 -2.93
CA SER A 69 4.78 9.97 -3.99
C SER A 69 5.00 9.06 -5.21
N GLY A 70 3.92 8.64 -5.89
CA GLY A 70 4.01 7.72 -7.04
C GLY A 70 4.25 6.24 -6.71
N ALA A 71 4.37 5.87 -5.43
CA ALA A 71 4.52 4.47 -4.99
C ALA A 71 3.25 3.61 -5.13
N GLY A 72 2.11 4.20 -5.55
CA GLY A 72 0.87 3.46 -5.79
C GLY A 72 -0.13 3.43 -4.63
N LYS A 73 0.06 4.23 -3.57
CA LYS A 73 -0.82 4.26 -2.38
C LYS A 73 -2.30 4.55 -2.72
N SER A 74 -2.59 5.59 -3.51
CA SER A 74 -3.97 5.92 -3.91
C SER A 74 -4.60 4.84 -4.80
N THR A 75 -3.80 4.21 -5.68
CA THR A 75 -4.26 3.08 -6.48
C THR A 75 -4.65 1.91 -5.59
N LEU A 76 -3.81 1.57 -4.60
CA LEU A 76 -4.08 0.53 -3.62
C LEU A 76 -5.36 0.80 -2.81
N THR A 77 -5.52 2.04 -2.31
CA THR A 77 -6.74 2.44 -1.59
C THR A 77 -7.99 2.24 -2.45
N ASN A 78 -7.96 2.66 -3.71
CA ASN A 78 -9.11 2.51 -4.61
C ASN A 78 -9.46 1.05 -4.90
N THR A 79 -8.46 0.21 -5.11
CA THR A 79 -8.67 -1.22 -5.33
C THR A 79 -9.26 -1.90 -4.09
N LEU A 80 -8.75 -1.59 -2.90
CA LEU A 80 -9.24 -2.17 -1.64
C LEU A 80 -10.65 -1.71 -1.23
N LEU A 81 -11.08 -0.52 -1.67
CA LEU A 81 -12.42 -0.01 -1.39
C LEU A 81 -13.50 -0.61 -2.31
N GLY A 82 -13.13 -1.45 -3.29
CA GLY A 82 -14.07 -2.10 -4.22
C GLY A 82 -14.82 -1.12 -5.15
N HIS A 83 -14.55 0.17 -5.02
CA HIS A 83 -15.11 1.27 -5.78
C HIS A 83 -14.03 2.34 -5.91
N ALA A 84 -14.10 3.16 -6.97
CA ALA A 84 -13.33 4.39 -7.10
C ALA A 84 -13.76 5.45 -6.05
N ALA A 85 -13.62 5.12 -4.76
CA ALA A 85 -14.01 5.95 -3.63
C ALA A 85 -13.05 7.13 -3.43
N GLN A 86 -11.82 7.06 -3.96
CA GLN A 86 -11.18 8.28 -4.43
C GLN A 86 -11.57 8.43 -5.89
N ALA A 87 -12.54 9.31 -6.16
CA ALA A 87 -12.58 10.01 -7.43
C ALA A 87 -11.12 10.34 -7.75
N THR A 88 -10.65 9.84 -8.87
CA THR A 88 -9.46 10.33 -9.54
C THR A 88 -9.65 11.84 -9.67
N ALA A 89 -9.29 12.59 -8.63
CA ALA A 89 -8.74 13.91 -8.80
C ALA A 89 -7.51 13.61 -9.63
N ALA A 90 -7.73 13.68 -10.94
CA ALA A 90 -6.75 13.60 -11.97
C ALA A 90 -5.52 14.33 -11.45
N VAL A 91 -4.36 13.73 -11.72
CA VAL A 91 -3.07 14.40 -11.71
C VAL A 91 -3.30 15.88 -11.95
N ARG A 92 -3.30 16.69 -10.87
CA ARG A 92 -3.07 18.10 -11.03
C ARG A 92 -1.60 18.15 -11.32
N ALA A 93 -1.33 18.12 -12.62
CA ALA A 93 -0.09 18.59 -13.19
C ALA A 93 0.22 19.92 -12.52
N HIS A 94 1.50 20.11 -12.21
CA HIS A 94 2.09 21.30 -11.57
C HIS A 94 2.16 21.22 -10.04
N ASP A 95 3.34 20.93 -9.50
CA ASP A 95 4.23 22.03 -9.13
C ASP A 95 5.66 21.55 -8.90
N SER A 96 6.53 21.91 -9.84
CA SER A 96 7.96 22.03 -9.59
C SER A 96 8.14 23.35 -8.83
N ARG A 97 7.99 23.34 -7.50
CA ARG A 97 8.54 24.36 -6.58
C ARG A 97 8.30 23.97 -5.12
N GLY A 98 9.31 24.19 -4.28
CA GLY A 98 9.44 23.60 -2.97
C GLY A 98 8.42 24.09 -1.92
N ARG A 99 7.85 23.14 -1.17
CA ARG A 99 7.99 22.99 0.29
C ARG A 99 7.13 21.79 0.72
N HIS A 100 7.70 20.98 1.59
CA HIS A 100 7.08 19.78 2.14
C HIS A 100 5.78 20.12 2.92
N THR A 101 4.63 19.62 2.46
CA THR A 101 3.41 19.53 3.29
C THR A 101 2.47 18.45 2.75
N THR A 102 2.53 17.25 3.33
CA THR A 102 1.62 16.14 3.02
C THR A 102 0.32 16.30 3.81
N THR A 103 -0.68 17.01 3.26
CA THR A 103 -1.98 17.28 3.92
C THR A 103 -3.16 16.56 3.26
N HIS A 104 -3.00 15.28 2.89
CA HIS A 104 -4.16 14.41 2.68
C HIS A 104 -4.12 13.24 3.66
N ARG A 105 -4.77 13.43 4.81
CA ARG A 105 -5.19 12.34 5.71
C ARG A 105 -6.62 11.99 5.33
N ALA A 106 -6.82 10.79 4.78
CA ALA A 106 -8.13 10.25 4.50
C ALA A 106 -8.24 8.91 5.24
N CYS A 107 -9.30 8.74 6.03
CA CYS A 107 -9.67 7.46 6.61
C CYS A 107 -10.91 6.97 5.87
N CYS A 108 -10.78 5.84 5.19
CA CYS A 108 -11.85 5.24 4.41
C CYS A 108 -12.19 3.88 5.01
N ARG A 109 -13.47 3.52 5.01
CA ARG A 109 -13.92 2.22 5.54
C ARG A 109 -13.75 1.17 4.45
N CYS A 110 -12.78 0.28 4.61
CA CYS A 110 -12.60 -0.87 3.73
C CYS A 110 -13.59 -1.99 4.09
N ARG A 111 -14.04 -2.73 3.07
CA ARG A 111 -14.80 -3.97 3.28
C ARG A 111 -13.83 -5.01 3.83
N ALA A 112 -14.16 -5.63 4.96
CA ALA A 112 -13.33 -6.71 5.50
C ALA A 112 -13.29 -7.87 4.52
N ALA A 113 -12.17 -8.61 4.49
CA ALA A 113 -12.10 -9.87 3.75
C ALA A 113 -13.21 -10.82 4.25
N PRO A 114 -13.90 -11.55 3.36
CA PRO A 114 -14.81 -12.59 3.79
C PRO A 114 -14.03 -13.63 4.62
N ALA A 115 -14.62 -14.05 5.74
CA ALA A 115 -14.05 -15.07 6.62
C ALA A 115 -13.96 -16.45 5.94
#